data_AF-A0A644XM88-F1
#
_entry.id   AF-A0A644XM88-F1
#
_cell.length_a   1.000
_cell.length_b   1.000
_cell.length_c   1.000
_cell.angle_alpha   90.00
_cell.angle_beta   90.00
_cell.angle_gamma   90.00
#
_symmetry.space_group_name_H-M   'P 1'
#
loop_
_entity.id
_entity.type
_entity.pdbx_description
1 polymer ?
#
loop_
_entity_poly.entity_id
_entity_poly.type
_entity_poly.pdbx_seq_one_letter_code
_entity_poly.pdbx_strand_id
1 'polypeptide(L)'
;MKEDIGIDFEEFITTYNNKGRSEALALARDKYNLSFQQMKRRLSSKSDFYFDAKTRKYKHKSEAEIENSFMTIDELDSYKENRASIRESMPPSGLASNQSFDDLLSELIKDRLMELNKYVSINLLERRLIINTKTLKQDCFELIEI
;
A
#
# COMPACT_ATOMS: atom_id res chain seq x y z
N MET A 1 8.80 -29.95 -17.79
CA MET A 1 8.06 -30.58 -16.69
C MET A 1 8.98 -30.56 -15.47
N LYS A 2 8.67 -29.80 -14.42
CA LYS A 2 9.44 -29.80 -13.18
C LYS A 2 8.68 -30.64 -12.18
N GLU A 3 9.34 -31.72 -11.74
CA GLU A 3 8.85 -32.68 -10.77
C GLU A 3 8.23 -31.96 -9.57
N ASP A 4 6.99 -32.31 -9.27
CA ASP A 4 6.33 -31.89 -8.04
C ASP A 4 6.99 -32.64 -6.89
N ILE A 5 8.08 -32.07 -6.40
CA ILE A 5 8.65 -32.42 -5.11
C ILE A 5 7.48 -32.29 -4.13
N GLY A 6 7.01 -33.41 -3.58
CA GLY A 6 6.01 -33.46 -2.51
C GLY A 6 6.60 -32.84 -1.27
N ILE A 7 6.52 -31.52 -1.18
CA ILE A 7 7.03 -30.76 -0.05
C ILE A 7 6.00 -30.86 1.06
N ASP A 8 6.41 -31.41 2.21
CA ASP A 8 5.62 -31.31 3.43
C ASP A 8 5.83 -29.91 4.04
N PHE A 9 4.85 -29.03 3.79
CA PHE A 9 4.89 -27.66 4.28
C PHE A 9 4.67 -27.57 5.80
N GLU A 10 4.01 -28.56 6.40
CA GLU A 10 3.66 -28.55 7.81
C GLU A 10 4.88 -28.90 8.68
N GLU A 11 5.68 -29.87 8.25
CA GLU A 11 6.96 -30.19 8.88
C GLU A 11 7.96 -29.00 8.82
N PHE A 12 8.00 -28.29 7.69
CA PHE A 12 8.84 -27.09 7.57
C PHE A 12 8.41 -25.99 8.54
N ILE A 13 7.10 -25.76 8.67
CA ILE A 13 6.53 -24.71 9.51
C ILE A 13 6.70 -25.02 10.99
N THR A 14 6.44 -26.26 11.40
CA THR A 14 6.65 -26.71 12.79
C THR A 14 8.12 -26.58 13.18
N THR A 15 9.04 -26.94 12.28
CA THR A 15 10.49 -26.74 12.50
C THR A 15 10.84 -25.26 12.58
N TYR A 16 10.29 -24.42 11.71
CA TYR A 16 10.54 -22.97 11.72
C TYR A 16 10.04 -22.31 13.00
N ASN A 17 8.84 -22.69 13.48
CA ASN A 17 8.21 -22.09 14.64
C ASN A 17 8.81 -22.56 15.98
N ASN A 18 9.30 -23.81 16.05
CA ASN A 18 9.84 -24.39 17.29
C ASN A 18 11.36 -24.26 17.39
N LYS A 19 12.10 -24.54 16.30
CA LYS A 19 13.58 -24.60 16.30
C LYS A 19 14.23 -23.38 15.64
N GLY A 20 13.42 -22.53 15.01
CA GLY A 20 13.86 -21.27 14.44
C GLY A 20 14.36 -21.37 13.00
N ARG A 21 14.75 -20.21 12.48
CA ARG A 21 15.03 -20.01 11.05
C ARG A 21 16.22 -20.83 10.54
N SER A 22 17.28 -20.96 11.32
CA SER A 22 18.53 -21.63 10.89
C SER A 22 18.33 -23.13 10.66
N GLU A 23 17.54 -23.79 11.51
CA GLU A 23 17.27 -25.22 11.36
C GLU A 23 16.26 -25.51 10.25
N ALA A 24 15.24 -24.67 10.10
CA ALA A 24 14.33 -24.75 8.96
C ALA A 24 15.06 -24.56 7.61
N LEU A 25 16.08 -23.69 7.58
CA LEU A 25 16.93 -23.49 6.41
C LEU A 25 17.76 -24.73 6.07
N ALA A 26 18.32 -25.40 7.08
CA ALA A 26 19.04 -26.66 6.90
C ALA A 26 18.09 -27.73 6.36
N LEU A 27 16.90 -27.89 6.96
CA LEU A 27 15.88 -28.85 6.53
C LEU A 27 15.44 -28.59 5.07
N ALA A 28 15.23 -27.34 4.68
CA ALA A 28 14.87 -26.98 3.31
C ALA A 28 15.97 -27.32 2.28
N ARG A 29 17.24 -27.17 2.65
CA ARG A 29 18.38 -27.53 1.79
C ARG A 29 18.60 -29.03 1.76
N ASP A 30 18.58 -29.69 2.90
CA ASP A 30 18.99 -31.09 3.03
C ASP A 30 17.90 -32.05 2.54
N LYS A 31 16.63 -31.76 2.84
CA LYS A 31 15.49 -32.62 2.50
C LYS A 31 14.89 -32.30 1.13
N TYR A 32 14.78 -31.01 0.81
CA TYR A 32 14.06 -30.56 -0.38
C TYR A 32 14.97 -29.97 -1.47
N ASN A 33 16.27 -29.76 -1.18
CA ASN A 33 17.23 -29.11 -2.06
C ASN A 33 16.73 -27.76 -2.62
N LEU A 34 16.01 -27.01 -1.79
CA LEU A 34 15.43 -25.72 -2.15
C LEU A 34 16.10 -24.58 -1.38
N SER A 35 16.26 -23.45 -2.07
CA SER A 35 16.66 -22.23 -1.38
C SER A 35 15.49 -21.69 -0.55
N PHE A 36 15.80 -20.93 0.50
CA PHE A 36 14.79 -20.30 1.35
C PHE A 36 13.77 -19.47 0.57
N GLN A 37 14.23 -18.72 -0.44
CA GLN A 37 13.37 -17.90 -1.28
C GLN A 37 12.41 -18.75 -2.11
N GLN A 38 12.89 -19.89 -2.63
CA GLN A 38 12.05 -20.84 -3.35
C GLN A 38 11.05 -21.51 -2.41
N MET A 39 11.46 -21.88 -1.20
CA MET A 39 10.58 -22.44 -0.19
C MET A 39 9.47 -21.45 0.20
N LYS A 40 9.82 -20.20 0.49
CA LYS A 40 8.86 -19.14 0.82
C LYS A 40 7.87 -18.90 -0.32
N ARG A 41 8.35 -18.85 -1.58
CA ARG A 41 7.48 -18.67 -2.76
C ARG A 41 6.53 -19.84 -2.97
N ARG A 42 6.99 -21.07 -2.72
CA ARG A 42 6.14 -22.27 -2.81
C ARG A 42 5.13 -22.32 -1.67
N LEU A 43 5.55 -21.98 -0.46
CA LEU A 43 4.70 -21.89 0.73
C LEU A 43 3.59 -20.86 0.52
N SER A 44 3.89 -19.65 0.02
CA SER A 44 2.85 -18.66 -0.28
C SER A 44 1.87 -19.08 -1.39
N SER A 45 2.33 -19.90 -2.36
CA SER A 45 1.54 -20.25 -3.56
C SER A 45 0.79 -21.56 -3.45
N LYS A 46 1.27 -22.52 -2.65
CA LYS A 46 0.76 -23.89 -2.59
C LYS A 46 0.25 -24.30 -1.22
N SER A 47 0.53 -23.53 -0.16
CA SER A 47 0.10 -23.86 1.19
C SER A 47 -0.85 -22.80 1.78
N ASP A 48 -1.64 -23.23 2.76
CA ASP A 48 -2.58 -22.40 3.49
C ASP A 48 -1.96 -21.76 4.72
N PHE A 49 -0.68 -21.39 4.63
CA PHE A 49 0.04 -20.76 5.72
C PHE A 49 0.49 -19.36 5.31
N TYR A 50 0.50 -18.44 6.27
CA TYR A 50 1.00 -17.09 6.09
C TYR A 50 2.02 -16.75 7.16
N PHE A 51 2.89 -15.79 6.86
CA PHE A 51 3.89 -15.32 7.80
C PHE A 51 3.33 -14.12 8.57
N ASP A 52 3.22 -14.25 9.89
CA ASP A 52 2.84 -13.15 10.78
C ASP A 52 4.10 -12.37 11.18
N ALA A 53 4.17 -11.11 10.71
CA ALA A 53 5.31 -10.23 10.98
C ALA A 53 5.41 -9.82 12.45
N LYS A 54 4.29 -9.77 13.20
CA LYS A 54 4.27 -9.39 14.61
C LYS A 54 4.89 -10.48 15.48
N THR A 55 4.49 -11.73 15.24
CA THR A 55 4.98 -12.88 16.02
C THR A 55 6.22 -13.56 15.41
N ARG A 56 6.62 -13.15 14.19
CA ARG A 56 7.71 -13.75 13.40
C ARG A 56 7.56 -15.25 13.18
N LYS A 57 6.32 -15.76 13.17
CA LYS A 57 5.98 -17.17 13.02
C LYS A 57 5.04 -17.38 11.84
N TYR A 58 5.01 -18.60 11.32
CA TYR A 58 4.01 -18.98 10.32
C TYR A 58 2.75 -19.46 11.04
N LYS A 59 1.58 -18.99 10.60
CA LYS A 59 0.26 -19.37 11.10
C LYS A 59 -0.61 -19.90 9.97
N HIS A 60 -1.62 -20.68 10.30
CA HIS A 60 -2.55 -21.20 9.31
C HIS A 60 -3.53 -20.10 8.88
N LYS A 61 -3.90 -20.02 7.60
CA LYS A 61 -4.84 -19.02 7.08
C LYS A 61 -6.24 -19.18 7.66
N SER A 62 -6.62 -20.38 8.14
CA SER A 62 -7.87 -20.54 8.89
C SER A 62 -7.82 -19.92 10.29
N GLU A 63 -6.62 -19.78 10.87
CA GLU A 63 -6.39 -19.08 12.14
C GLU A 63 -6.15 -17.59 11.94
N ALA A 64 -5.95 -17.16 10.68
CA ALA A 64 -6.30 -15.80 10.32
C ALA A 64 -7.84 -15.72 10.36
N GLU A 65 -8.38 -15.66 11.58
CA GLU A 65 -9.34 -14.59 11.86
C GLU A 65 -8.72 -13.38 11.20
N ILE A 66 -9.29 -12.99 10.07
CA ILE A 66 -8.98 -11.77 9.36
C ILE A 66 -8.81 -10.77 10.48
N GLU A 67 -7.58 -10.36 10.80
CA GLU A 67 -7.36 -9.20 11.64
C GLU A 67 -8.07 -8.14 10.82
N ASN A 68 -9.31 -7.84 11.22
CA ASN A 68 -10.33 -7.03 10.55
C ASN A 68 -9.77 -5.63 10.39
N SER A 69 -8.81 -5.51 9.48
CA SER A 69 -8.18 -4.27 9.09
C SER A 69 -9.17 -3.44 8.27
N PHE A 70 -10.23 -4.08 7.79
CA PHE A 70 -11.39 -3.48 7.17
C PHE A 70 -12.63 -3.90 7.96
N MET A 71 -13.39 -2.91 8.43
CA MET A 71 -14.75 -3.13 8.90
C MET A 71 -15.62 -3.67 7.76
N THR A 72 -16.52 -4.57 8.09
CA THR A 72 -17.60 -4.97 7.17
C THR A 72 -18.58 -3.81 6.96
N ILE A 73 -19.36 -3.85 5.87
CA ILE A 73 -20.36 -2.82 5.56
C ILE A 73 -21.43 -2.72 6.67
N ASP A 74 -21.84 -3.85 7.23
CA ASP A 74 -22.78 -3.89 8.35
C ASP A 74 -22.19 -3.28 9.64
N GLU A 75 -20.89 -3.47 9.88
CA GLU A 75 -20.16 -2.80 10.98
C GLU A 75 -20.02 -1.29 10.75
N LEU A 76 -19.84 -0.83 9.50
CA LEU A 76 -19.78 0.60 9.16
C LEU A 76 -21.13 1.29 9.36
N ASP A 77 -22.24 0.62 9.03
CA ASP A 77 -23.57 1.19 9.18
C ASP A 77 -24.04 1.19 10.64
N SER A 78 -23.74 0.14 11.41
CA SER A 78 -24.02 0.11 12.86
C SER A 78 -23.13 1.08 13.67
N TYR A 79 -21.99 1.51 13.13
CA TYR A 79 -21.14 2.53 13.75
C TYR A 79 -21.80 3.92 13.82
N LYS A 80 -22.83 4.19 13.01
CA LYS A 80 -23.59 5.44 13.05
C LYS A 80 -24.58 5.48 14.21
N GLU A 81 -25.14 4.33 14.61
CA GLU A 81 -26.17 4.26 15.67
C GLU A 81 -25.57 4.41 17.08
N ASN A 82 -24.31 3.99 17.29
CA ASN A 82 -23.64 4.05 18.59
C ASN A 82 -23.00 5.43 18.92
N ARG A 83 -23.15 6.45 18.05
CA ARG A 83 -22.57 7.80 18.25
C ARG A 83 -23.39 8.74 19.13
N ALA A 84 -24.35 8.25 19.91
CA ALA A 84 -25.02 9.09 20.92
C ALA A 84 -24.09 9.46 22.10
N SER A 85 -22.97 8.74 22.30
CA SER A 85 -22.08 8.92 23.46
C SER A 85 -20.72 9.59 23.15
N ILE A 86 -20.31 9.68 21.88
CA ILE A 86 -19.02 10.30 21.48
C ILE A 86 -19.31 11.62 20.75
N ARG A 87 -19.91 12.58 21.44
CA ARG A 87 -20.16 13.93 20.93
C ARG A 87 -19.50 15.04 21.76
N GLU A 88 -18.39 14.73 22.44
CA GLU A 88 -17.61 15.77 23.14
C GLU A 88 -16.10 15.78 22.85
N SER A 89 -15.53 14.85 22.09
CA SER A 89 -14.09 14.92 21.75
C SER A 89 -13.86 15.28 20.28
N MET A 90 -13.76 16.60 20.07
CA MET A 90 -13.17 17.28 18.91
C MET A 90 -13.76 16.98 17.51
N PRO A 91 -14.26 18.00 16.78
CA PRO A 91 -14.42 17.85 15.34
C PRO A 91 -13.04 17.57 14.71
N PRO A 92 -12.94 16.73 13.66
CA PRO A 92 -11.71 16.62 12.91
C PRO A 92 -11.34 18.02 12.42
N SER A 93 -10.21 18.52 12.90
CA SER A 93 -9.65 19.79 12.45
C SER A 93 -9.37 19.67 10.96
N GLY A 94 -10.19 20.32 10.13
CA GLY A 94 -9.98 20.35 8.68
C GLY A 94 -11.22 20.55 7.82
N LEU A 95 -12.43 20.25 8.30
CA LEU A 95 -13.65 20.51 7.53
C LEU A 95 -14.58 21.41 8.33
N ALA A 96 -14.15 22.66 8.50
CA ALA A 96 -15.09 23.72 8.81
C ALA A 96 -16.08 23.80 7.64
N SER A 97 -17.37 23.59 7.94
CA SER A 97 -18.51 23.65 7.02
C SER A 97 -18.78 25.07 6.46
N ASN A 98 -17.74 25.92 6.42
CA ASN A 98 -17.78 27.33 6.08
C ASN A 98 -16.64 27.70 5.12
N GLN A 99 -16.12 26.78 4.30
CA GLN A 99 -15.28 27.21 3.18
C GLN A 99 -16.16 28.01 2.23
N SER A 100 -15.88 29.30 2.13
CA SER A 100 -16.57 30.15 1.17
C SER A 100 -16.26 29.64 -0.24
N PHE A 101 -17.20 29.78 -1.17
CA PHE A 101 -16.97 29.38 -2.57
C PHE A 101 -15.69 30.05 -3.14
N ASP A 102 -15.38 31.26 -2.67
CA ASP A 102 -14.18 32.00 -3.04
C ASP A 102 -12.89 31.33 -2.55
N ASP A 103 -12.89 30.70 -1.37
CA ASP A 103 -11.74 29.95 -0.87
C ASP A 103 -11.50 28.69 -1.71
N LEU A 104 -12.58 27.96 -2.04
CA LEU A 104 -12.49 26.80 -2.91
C LEU A 104 -12.00 27.18 -4.32
N LEU A 105 -12.51 28.29 -4.87
CA LEU A 105 -12.06 28.81 -6.15
C LEU A 105 -10.58 29.21 -6.11
N SER A 106 -10.14 29.84 -5.03
CA SER A 106 -8.74 30.20 -4.79
C SER A 106 -7.83 28.98 -4.75
N GLU A 107 -8.24 27.91 -4.06
CA GLU A 107 -7.50 26.64 -4.03
C GLU A 107 -7.41 26.00 -5.42
N LEU A 108 -8.52 25.93 -6.16
CA LEU A 108 -8.53 25.41 -7.53
C LEU A 108 -7.60 26.20 -8.47
N ILE A 109 -7.59 27.53 -8.36
CA ILE A 109 -6.69 28.38 -9.15
C ILE A 109 -5.23 28.12 -8.77
N LYS A 110 -4.92 27.98 -7.48
CA LYS A 110 -3.56 27.68 -7.00
C LYS A 110 -3.09 26.32 -7.52
N ASP A 111 -3.92 25.29 -7.43
CA ASP A 111 -3.59 23.96 -7.91
C ASP A 111 -3.33 23.97 -9.41
N ARG A 112 -4.20 24.66 -10.18
CA ARG A 112 -4.02 24.78 -11.63
C ARG A 112 -2.75 25.55 -11.99
N LEU A 113 -2.41 26.61 -11.26
CA LEU A 113 -1.21 27.39 -11.49
C LEU A 113 0.07 26.60 -11.12
N MET A 114 0.01 25.81 -10.05
CA MET A 114 1.09 24.90 -9.66
C MET A 114 1.35 23.83 -10.72
N GLU A 115 0.29 23.25 -11.29
CA GLU A 115 0.39 22.30 -12.40
C GLU A 115 1.03 22.95 -13.64
N LEU A 116 0.60 24.17 -13.99
CA LEU A 116 1.16 24.92 -15.13
C LEU A 116 2.64 25.30 -14.94
N ASN A 117 3.07 25.55 -13.71
CA ASN A 117 4.46 25.86 -13.38
C ASN A 117 5.43 24.71 -13.72
N LYS A 118 4.93 23.46 -13.86
CA LYS A 118 5.71 22.32 -14.39
C LYS A 118 6.20 22.56 -15.83
N TYR A 119 5.43 23.32 -16.61
CA TYR A 119 5.68 23.52 -18.03
C TYR A 119 6.27 24.89 -18.33
N VAL A 120 5.95 25.90 -17.53
CA VAL A 120 6.28 27.30 -17.81
C VAL A 120 6.91 27.94 -16.59
N SER A 121 8.09 28.54 -16.78
CA SER A 121 8.76 29.37 -15.78
C SER A 121 8.95 30.78 -16.30
N ILE A 122 8.58 31.78 -15.51
CA ILE A 122 8.70 33.20 -15.89
C ILE A 122 9.89 33.81 -15.15
N ASN A 123 10.90 34.26 -15.89
CA ASN A 123 11.96 35.10 -15.35
C ASN A 123 11.61 36.57 -15.61
N LEU A 124 11.09 37.24 -14.58
CA LEU A 124 10.68 38.65 -14.67
C LEU A 124 11.85 39.61 -14.84
N LEU A 125 13.03 39.28 -14.27
CA LEU A 125 14.22 40.13 -14.36
C LEU A 125 14.74 40.19 -15.79
N GLU A 126 14.77 39.04 -16.47
CA GLU A 126 15.21 38.94 -17.86
C GLU A 126 14.08 39.14 -18.87
N ARG A 127 12.82 39.31 -18.41
CA ARG A 127 11.60 39.31 -19.24
C ARG A 127 11.52 38.09 -20.17
N ARG A 128 11.88 36.91 -19.66
CA ARG A 128 11.89 35.66 -20.42
C ARG A 128 10.83 34.69 -19.92
N LEU A 129 10.11 34.11 -20.85
CA LEU A 129 9.23 32.96 -20.63
C LEU A 129 10.00 31.69 -21.04
N ILE A 130 10.23 30.79 -20.10
CA ILE A 130 10.92 29.53 -20.34
C ILE A 130 9.87 28.43 -20.38
N ILE A 131 9.73 27.78 -21.54
CA ILE A 131 8.81 26.67 -21.73
C ILE A 131 9.60 25.36 -21.76
N ASN A 132 9.27 24.43 -20.87
CA ASN A 132 9.91 23.13 -20.80
C ASN A 132 9.25 22.15 -21.79
N THR A 133 9.77 22.12 -23.02
CA THR A 133 9.25 21.26 -24.09
C THR A 133 9.42 19.76 -23.83
N LYS A 134 10.31 19.36 -22.91
CA LYS A 134 10.48 17.95 -22.53
C LYS A 134 9.32 17.46 -21.66
N THR A 135 8.91 18.25 -20.67
CA THR A 135 7.76 17.90 -19.80
C THR A 135 6.46 17.96 -20.58
N LEU A 136 6.29 18.95 -21.46
CA LEU A 136 5.13 19.01 -22.36
C LEU A 136 4.97 17.73 -23.20
N LYS A 137 6.04 17.28 -23.85
CA LYS A 137 6.01 16.05 -24.66
C LYS A 137 5.77 14.79 -23.85
N GLN A 138 6.30 14.71 -22.63
CA GLN A 138 6.08 13.58 -21.72
C GLN A 138 4.60 13.45 -21.34
N ASP A 139 3.94 14.57 -21.11
CA ASP A 139 2.52 14.61 -20.76
C ASP A 139 1.61 14.72 -22.00
N CYS A 140 2.14 14.41 -23.19
CA CYS A 140 1.44 14.36 -24.48
C CYS A 140 0.80 15.69 -24.93
N PHE A 141 1.34 16.83 -24.47
CA PHE A 141 0.96 18.14 -24.97
C PHE A 141 1.75 18.54 -26.21
N GLU A 142 1.06 19.20 -27.15
CA GLU A 142 1.66 19.82 -28.33
C GLU A 142 1.85 21.33 -28.09
N LEU A 143 3.01 21.86 -28.48
CA LEU A 143 3.29 23.29 -28.44
C LEU A 143 2.84 23.91 -29.77
N ILE A 144 1.85 24.81 -29.72
CA ILE A 144 1.34 25.55 -30.87
C ILE A 144 1.80 27.01 -30.73
N GLU A 145 2.56 27.50 -31.70
CA GLU A 145 2.90 28.93 -31.84
C GLU A 145 1.85 29.60 -32.74
N ILE A 146 1.28 30.73 -32.29
CA ILE A 146 0.25 31.51 -33.01
C ILE A 146 0.86 32.81 -33.50
#